data_AF-A0A6P6W0E0-F1
#
_entry.id   AF-A0A6P6W0E0-F1
#
_cell.length_a   1.000
_cell.length_b   1.000
_cell.length_c   1.000
_cell.angle_alpha   90.00
_cell.angle_beta   90.00
_cell.angle_gamma   90.00
#
_symmetry.space_group_name_H-M   'P 1'
#
loop_
_entity.id
_entity.type
_entity.pdbx_description
1 polymer ?
#
loop_
_entity_poly.entity_id
_entity_poly.type
_entity_poly.pdbx_seq_one_letter_code
_entity_poly.pdbx_strand_id
1 'polypeptide(L)'
;MGWLSKVSTSTLSLIALFSLAVAQNSPQAFVAAHNKVRASLGLPLVKWNATVAAYAGHYAAVRSADCNLEHSQGEYGENLAKASWDLTAAEAVKMWADEKKFYQYRSNSCAQGEMCGHYTQVVWRDSSNIGCAAARCRNNDWTFVTCNYYPPGNYIGERPY
;
A
#
# COMPACT_ATOMS: atom_id res chain seq x y z
N MET A 1 23.72 -7.75 69.21
CA MET A 1 23.90 -6.70 68.17
C MET A 1 24.51 -7.38 66.94
N GLY A 2 23.97 -7.13 65.75
CA GLY A 2 24.41 -7.69 64.45
C GLY A 2 23.46 -8.75 63.90
N TRP A 3 22.28 -8.40 63.38
CA TRP A 3 21.94 -7.99 61.98
C TRP A 3 21.99 -9.12 60.93
N LEU A 4 20.80 -9.41 60.41
CA LEU A 4 20.48 -10.29 59.29
C LEU A 4 21.03 -9.75 57.97
N SER A 5 21.32 -10.63 57.01
CA SER A 5 21.29 -10.28 55.59
C SER A 5 20.77 -11.48 54.80
N LYS A 6 19.49 -11.41 54.41
CA LYS A 6 18.88 -12.31 53.43
C LYS A 6 19.34 -11.86 52.05
N VAL A 7 20.01 -12.74 51.30
CA VAL A 7 20.33 -12.50 49.90
C VAL A 7 19.07 -12.77 49.08
N SER A 8 18.46 -11.70 48.56
CA SER A 8 17.35 -11.76 47.62
C SER A 8 17.92 -11.89 46.20
N THR A 9 17.81 -13.08 45.60
CA THR A 9 18.16 -13.28 44.19
C THR A 9 17.00 -12.79 43.32
N SER A 10 17.10 -11.56 42.83
CA SER A 10 16.19 -11.02 41.81
C SER A 10 16.47 -11.70 40.46
N THR A 11 15.55 -12.54 40.00
CA THR A 11 15.57 -13.06 38.63
C THR A 11 15.18 -11.93 37.66
N LEU A 12 16.13 -11.45 36.85
CA LEU A 12 15.82 -10.59 35.71
C LEU A 12 15.06 -11.42 34.66
N SER A 13 13.75 -11.19 34.54
CA SER A 13 12.98 -11.64 33.39
C SER A 13 13.39 -10.82 32.17
N LEU A 14 14.11 -11.45 31.24
CA LEU A 14 14.35 -10.94 29.89
C LEU A 14 13.00 -10.89 29.15
N ILE A 15 12.34 -9.74 29.17
CA ILE A 15 11.27 -9.43 28.22
C ILE A 15 11.95 -9.25 26.87
N ALA A 16 11.93 -10.29 26.05
CA ALA A 16 12.24 -10.16 24.64
C ALA A 16 11.22 -9.18 24.04
N LEU A 17 11.64 -7.95 23.78
CA LEU A 17 10.95 -7.00 22.93
C LEU A 17 10.95 -7.59 21.52
N PHE A 18 10.06 -8.54 21.26
CA PHE A 18 9.69 -8.90 19.90
C PHE A 18 9.23 -7.61 19.24
N SER A 19 10.01 -7.11 18.29
CA SER A 19 9.70 -5.90 17.56
C SER A 19 8.30 -6.05 16.96
N LEU A 20 7.33 -5.32 17.52
CA LEU A 20 5.98 -5.15 16.97
C LEU A 20 5.98 -4.38 15.63
N ALA A 21 7.16 -4.19 15.02
CA ALA A 21 7.34 -3.87 13.61
C ALA A 21 6.94 -5.07 12.74
N VAL A 22 5.71 -5.57 12.93
CA VAL A 22 5.00 -6.26 11.86
C VAL A 22 5.04 -5.28 10.69
N ALA A 23 5.74 -5.67 9.62
CA ALA A 23 6.11 -4.79 8.53
C ALA A 23 4.90 -4.00 8.02
N GLN A 24 4.90 -2.69 8.26
CA GLN A 24 3.82 -1.76 7.89
C GLN A 24 3.53 -1.80 6.37
N ASN A 25 4.51 -2.26 5.58
CA ASN A 25 4.47 -2.44 4.14
C ASN A 25 4.56 -3.94 3.73
N SER A 26 3.98 -4.85 4.52
CA SER A 26 3.90 -6.28 4.19
C SER A 26 2.88 -6.57 3.07
N PRO A 27 3.04 -7.70 2.34
CA PRO A 27 2.04 -8.19 1.39
C PRO A 27 0.61 -8.20 1.95
N GLN A 28 0.46 -8.68 3.19
CA GLN A 28 -0.83 -8.80 3.86
C GLN A 28 -1.43 -7.43 4.20
N ALA A 29 -0.60 -6.45 4.57
CA ALA A 29 -1.08 -5.09 4.84
C ALA A 29 -1.67 -4.43 3.58
N PHE A 30 -1.00 -4.54 2.43
CA PHE A 30 -1.52 -4.05 1.16
C PHE A 30 -2.82 -4.75 0.77
N VAL A 31 -2.85 -6.09 0.80
CA VAL A 31 -4.05 -6.87 0.45
C VAL A 31 -5.22 -6.54 1.38
N ALA A 32 -4.99 -6.47 2.69
CA ALA A 32 -6.03 -6.16 3.66
C ALA A 32 -6.60 -4.76 3.45
N ALA A 33 -5.75 -3.77 3.17
CA ALA A 33 -6.20 -2.40 2.90
C ALA A 33 -7.07 -2.31 1.63
N HIS A 34 -6.65 -2.96 0.53
CA HIS A 34 -7.46 -3.00 -0.70
C HIS A 34 -8.78 -3.72 -0.47
N ASN A 35 -8.73 -4.91 0.16
CA ASN A 35 -9.91 -5.74 0.39
C ASN A 35 -10.90 -5.09 1.36
N LYS A 36 -10.46 -4.24 2.28
CA LYS A 36 -11.36 -3.42 3.11
C LYS A 36 -12.22 -2.48 2.24
N VAL A 37 -11.62 -1.82 1.26
CA VAL A 37 -12.34 -0.93 0.33
C VAL A 37 -13.27 -1.74 -0.56
N ARG A 38 -12.76 -2.80 -1.20
CA ARG A 38 -13.51 -3.65 -2.14
C ARG A 38 -14.68 -4.36 -1.48
N ALA A 39 -14.50 -4.88 -0.27
CA ALA A 39 -15.56 -5.55 0.49
C ALA A 39 -16.72 -4.60 0.83
N SER A 40 -16.45 -3.32 1.10
CA SER A 40 -17.50 -2.32 1.38
C SER A 40 -18.44 -2.07 0.18
N LEU A 41 -18.04 -2.51 -1.02
CA LEU A 41 -18.79 -2.40 -2.27
C LEU A 41 -19.27 -3.76 -2.79
N GLY A 42 -19.04 -4.86 -2.06
CA GLY A 42 -19.38 -6.21 -2.51
C GLY A 42 -18.57 -6.70 -3.72
N LEU A 43 -17.35 -6.19 -3.90
CA LEU A 43 -16.49 -6.56 -5.02
C LEU A 43 -15.66 -7.81 -4.70
N PRO A 44 -15.28 -8.62 -5.72
CA PRO A 44 -14.33 -9.71 -5.57
C PRO A 44 -13.04 -9.22 -4.91
N LEU A 45 -12.50 -9.99 -3.97
CA LEU A 45 -11.28 -9.62 -3.25
C LEU A 45 -10.04 -9.87 -4.12
N VAL A 46 -9.04 -9.00 -3.99
CA VAL A 46 -7.73 -9.22 -4.60
C VAL A 46 -6.87 -10.15 -3.76
N LYS A 47 -5.94 -10.83 -4.43
CA LYS A 47 -4.92 -11.69 -3.80
C LYS A 47 -3.53 -11.14 -4.08
N TRP A 48 -2.57 -11.47 -3.21
CA TRP A 48 -1.17 -11.16 -3.47
C TRP A 48 -0.63 -12.04 -4.59
N ASN A 49 0.15 -11.46 -5.50
CA ASN A 49 0.86 -12.17 -6.54
C ASN A 49 2.36 -11.82 -6.49
N ALA A 50 3.19 -12.84 -6.30
CA ALA A 50 4.63 -12.66 -6.13
C ALA A 50 5.33 -12.13 -7.39
N THR A 51 4.85 -12.49 -8.59
CA THR A 51 5.40 -11.99 -9.86
C THR A 51 5.11 -10.50 -10.02
N VAL A 52 3.86 -10.09 -9.77
CA VAL A 52 3.47 -8.67 -9.81
C VAL A 52 4.22 -7.87 -8.74
N ALA A 53 4.44 -8.46 -7.56
CA ALA A 53 5.19 -7.81 -6.48
C ALA A 53 6.68 -7.66 -6.79
N ALA A 54 7.28 -8.64 -7.48
CA ALA A 54 8.66 -8.53 -7.94
C ALA A 54 8.82 -7.38 -8.95
N TYR A 55 7.85 -7.22 -9.85
CA TYR A 55 7.79 -6.06 -10.76
C TYR A 55 7.70 -4.74 -9.99
N ALA A 56 6.76 -4.64 -9.05
CA ALA A 56 6.58 -3.46 -8.20
C ALA A 56 7.86 -3.12 -7.41
N GLY A 57 8.54 -4.14 -6.87
CA GLY A 57 9.79 -4.01 -6.13
C GLY A 57 10.93 -3.47 -6.99
N HIS A 58 11.09 -4.00 -8.21
CA HIS A 58 12.06 -3.47 -9.17
C HIS A 58 11.77 -2.01 -9.50
N TYR A 59 10.50 -1.67 -9.78
CA TYR A 59 10.14 -0.31 -10.16
C TYR A 59 10.30 0.70 -9.00
N ALA A 60 9.91 0.31 -7.78
CA ALA A 60 10.16 1.12 -6.58
C ALA A 60 11.66 1.40 -6.37
N ALA A 61 12.53 0.41 -6.63
CA ALA A 61 13.96 0.59 -6.56
C ALA A 61 14.47 1.61 -7.59
N VAL A 62 13.94 1.61 -8.83
CA VAL A 62 14.23 2.65 -9.82
C VAL A 62 13.79 4.03 -9.32
N ARG A 63 12.53 4.18 -8.89
CA ARG A 63 11.97 5.46 -8.42
C ARG A 63 12.60 5.98 -7.14
N SER A 64 13.21 5.12 -6.32
CA SER A 64 13.96 5.56 -5.15
C SER A 64 15.13 6.50 -5.47
N ALA A 65 15.56 6.60 -6.74
CA ALA A 65 16.58 7.55 -7.18
C ALA A 65 16.10 9.02 -7.13
N ASP A 66 14.88 9.31 -7.59
CA ASP A 66 14.37 10.67 -7.80
C ASP A 66 13.02 10.96 -7.12
N CYS A 67 12.32 9.93 -6.67
CA CYS A 67 11.03 10.00 -6.03
C CYS A 67 9.92 10.68 -6.87
N ASN A 68 9.98 10.74 -8.21
CA ASN A 68 8.83 11.27 -8.97
C ASN A 68 7.72 10.22 -9.11
N LEU A 69 6.50 10.72 -9.27
CA LEU A 69 5.31 9.92 -9.57
C LEU A 69 5.14 9.82 -11.07
N GLU A 70 6.01 9.06 -11.75
CA GLU A 70 5.81 8.74 -13.16
C GLU A 70 5.57 7.24 -13.29
N HIS A 71 4.63 6.88 -14.16
CA HIS A 71 4.21 5.50 -14.36
C HIS A 71 5.23 4.67 -15.13
N SER A 72 5.35 3.40 -14.76
CA SER A 72 6.33 2.47 -15.33
C SER A 72 6.13 2.13 -16.81
N GLN A 73 4.95 2.44 -17.37
CA GLN A 73 4.53 2.07 -18.73
C GLN A 73 4.56 0.54 -18.97
N GLY A 74 4.45 -0.26 -17.91
CA GLY A 74 4.43 -1.72 -17.99
C GLY A 74 3.07 -2.31 -18.32
N GLU A 75 3.00 -3.64 -18.28
CA GLU A 75 1.81 -4.44 -18.61
C GLU A 75 0.73 -4.46 -17.51
N TYR A 76 1.04 -3.97 -16.32
CA TYR A 76 0.14 -3.98 -15.17
C TYR A 76 -0.60 -2.65 -15.02
N GLY A 77 -1.78 -2.69 -14.41
CA GLY A 77 -2.37 -1.48 -13.84
C GLY A 77 -1.45 -0.96 -12.75
N GLU A 78 -1.47 0.34 -12.43
CA GLU A 78 -0.51 0.91 -11.50
C GLU A 78 -1.06 2.11 -10.75
N ASN A 79 -0.86 2.11 -9.43
CA ASN A 79 -1.04 3.28 -8.60
C ASN A 79 0.27 3.64 -7.92
N LEU A 80 0.57 4.93 -7.87
CA LEU A 80 1.76 5.47 -7.24
C LEU A 80 1.35 6.40 -6.08
N ALA A 81 2.15 6.41 -5.02
CA ALA A 81 2.03 7.37 -3.94
C ALA A 81 3.42 7.74 -3.43
N LYS A 82 3.54 8.93 -2.84
CA LYS A 82 4.72 9.27 -2.06
C LYS A 82 4.36 10.19 -0.91
N ALA A 83 5.17 10.17 0.13
CA ALA A 83 5.03 11.07 1.26
C ALA A 83 6.38 11.35 1.92
N SER A 84 6.49 12.47 2.63
CA SER A 84 7.71 12.88 3.35
C SER A 84 7.92 12.13 4.68
N TRP A 85 7.06 11.18 5.01
CA TRP A 85 7.17 10.29 6.17
C TRP A 85 7.26 8.82 5.73
N ASP A 86 7.34 7.91 6.69
CA ASP A 86 7.28 6.47 6.45
C ASP A 86 5.85 6.07 6.07
N LEU A 87 5.53 6.23 4.78
CA LEU A 87 4.22 5.94 4.22
C LEU A 87 3.92 4.45 4.34
N THR A 88 2.87 4.13 5.10
CA THR A 88 2.43 2.75 5.30
C THR A 88 1.53 2.26 4.17
N ALA A 89 1.38 0.93 4.03
CA ALA A 89 0.52 0.33 3.02
C ALA A 89 -0.94 0.79 3.17
N ALA A 90 -1.42 0.84 4.42
CA ALA A 90 -2.77 1.28 4.73
C ALA A 90 -2.99 2.75 4.36
N GLU A 91 -2.02 3.63 4.61
CA GLU A 91 -2.10 5.05 4.25
C GLU A 91 -2.06 5.25 2.74
N ALA A 92 -1.15 4.59 2.02
CA ALA A 92 -1.08 4.70 0.56
C ALA A 92 -2.40 4.27 -0.11
N VAL A 93 -2.95 3.12 0.30
CA VAL A 93 -4.24 2.63 -0.21
C VAL A 93 -5.38 3.56 0.20
N LYS A 94 -5.34 4.14 1.40
CA LYS A 94 -6.32 5.14 1.83
C LYS A 94 -6.26 6.40 0.97
N MET A 95 -5.07 6.92 0.65
CA MET A 95 -4.92 8.09 -0.23
C MET A 95 -5.58 7.85 -1.58
N TRP A 96 -5.35 6.70 -2.19
CA TRP A 96 -6.00 6.31 -3.44
C TRP A 96 -7.51 6.13 -3.28
N ALA A 97 -7.95 5.46 -2.20
CA ALA A 97 -9.37 5.21 -1.96
C ALA A 97 -10.17 6.48 -1.65
N ASP A 98 -9.55 7.48 -1.02
CA ASP A 98 -10.18 8.76 -0.68
C ASP A 98 -10.58 9.57 -1.92
N GLU A 99 -10.01 9.27 -3.10
CA GLU A 99 -10.47 9.85 -4.36
C GLU A 99 -11.90 9.43 -4.75
N LYS A 100 -12.49 8.45 -4.05
CA LYS A 100 -13.92 8.10 -4.17
C LYS A 100 -14.83 9.32 -4.17
N LYS A 101 -14.51 10.32 -3.33
CA LYS A 101 -15.30 11.56 -3.22
C LYS A 101 -15.35 12.36 -4.52
N PHE A 102 -14.41 12.13 -5.43
CA PHE A 102 -14.31 12.78 -6.73
C PHE A 102 -14.83 11.91 -7.87
N TYR A 103 -15.09 10.62 -7.66
CA TYR A 103 -15.61 9.74 -8.70
C TYR A 103 -17.14 9.86 -8.82
N GLN A 104 -17.61 10.21 -10.03
CA GLN A 104 -19.01 10.31 -10.37
C GLN A 104 -19.48 9.04 -11.10
N TYR A 105 -20.07 8.10 -10.35
CA TYR A 105 -20.46 6.78 -10.87
C TYR A 105 -21.41 6.85 -12.09
N ARG A 106 -22.36 7.79 -12.10
CA ARG A 106 -23.35 7.90 -13.18
C ARG A 106 -22.71 8.25 -14.53
N SER A 107 -21.81 9.21 -14.54
CA SER A 107 -21.09 9.67 -15.73
C SER A 107 -19.82 8.87 -16.03
N ASN A 108 -19.39 8.00 -15.12
CA ASN A 108 -18.11 7.28 -15.19
C ASN A 108 -16.92 8.25 -15.39
N SER A 109 -16.90 9.34 -14.62
CA SER A 109 -15.90 10.39 -14.75
C SER A 109 -15.43 10.88 -13.38
N CYS A 110 -14.26 11.51 -13.35
CA CYS A 110 -13.86 12.29 -12.19
C CYS A 110 -14.59 13.65 -12.20
N ALA A 111 -14.77 14.23 -11.02
CA ALA A 111 -15.18 15.62 -10.88
C ALA A 111 -14.20 16.54 -11.61
N GLN A 112 -14.70 17.67 -12.10
CA GLN A 112 -13.89 18.59 -12.91
C GLN A 112 -12.67 19.09 -12.12
N GLY A 113 -11.48 18.91 -12.70
CA GLY A 113 -10.21 19.32 -12.09
C GLY A 113 -9.66 18.35 -11.03
N GLU A 114 -10.37 17.26 -10.75
CA GLU A 114 -10.00 16.28 -9.74
C GLU A 114 -9.51 14.97 -10.36
N MET A 115 -8.78 14.19 -9.55
CA MET A 115 -8.34 12.85 -9.91
C MET A 115 -9.17 11.79 -9.19
N CYS A 116 -9.47 10.71 -9.90
CA CYS A 116 -10.15 9.55 -9.35
C CYS A 116 -9.62 8.21 -9.90
N GLY A 117 -8.57 8.28 -10.74
CA GLY A 117 -7.99 7.11 -11.40
C GLY A 117 -7.39 6.11 -10.41
N HIS A 118 -6.86 6.58 -9.29
CA HIS A 118 -6.31 5.68 -8.28
C HIS A 118 -7.44 4.94 -7.57
N TYR A 119 -8.53 5.65 -7.23
CA TYR A 119 -9.72 5.00 -6.68
C TYR A 119 -10.27 3.94 -7.63
N THR A 120 -10.50 4.30 -8.91
CA THR A 120 -11.07 3.36 -9.89
C THR A 120 -10.20 2.12 -10.08
N GLN A 121 -8.88 2.24 -10.01
CA GLN A 121 -7.98 1.09 -10.05
C GLN A 121 -8.06 0.21 -8.78
N VAL A 122 -8.12 0.80 -7.59
CA VAL A 122 -8.28 0.04 -6.32
C VAL A 122 -9.55 -0.82 -6.35
N VAL A 123 -10.63 -0.28 -6.91
CA VAL A 123 -11.95 -0.92 -6.99
C VAL A 123 -12.24 -1.55 -8.35
N TRP A 124 -11.24 -1.71 -9.22
CA TRP A 124 -11.44 -2.32 -10.53
C TRP A 124 -11.83 -3.78 -10.38
N ARG A 125 -13.05 -4.15 -10.80
CA ARG A 125 -13.66 -5.46 -10.55
C ARG A 125 -12.77 -6.61 -11.02
N ASP A 126 -12.22 -6.48 -12.22
CA ASP A 126 -11.51 -7.58 -12.89
C ASP A 126 -10.06 -7.73 -12.44
N SER A 127 -9.46 -6.69 -11.84
CA SER A 127 -8.16 -6.80 -11.18
C SER A 127 -8.30 -7.76 -10.00
N SER A 128 -7.67 -8.92 -10.10
CA SER A 128 -7.80 -10.04 -9.16
C SER A 128 -6.53 -10.28 -8.36
N ASN A 129 -5.41 -9.79 -8.85
CA ASN A 129 -4.09 -9.93 -8.26
C ASN A 129 -3.45 -8.57 -8.09
N ILE A 130 -2.75 -8.37 -6.97
CA ILE A 130 -1.92 -7.19 -6.73
C ILE A 130 -0.52 -7.60 -6.30
N GLY A 131 0.43 -6.73 -6.58
CA GLY A 131 1.77 -6.77 -6.02
C GLY A 131 2.25 -5.35 -5.78
N CYS A 132 2.82 -5.09 -4.61
CA CYS A 132 3.16 -3.74 -4.17
C CYS A 132 4.56 -3.68 -3.60
N ALA A 133 5.13 -2.48 -3.57
CA ALA A 133 6.40 -2.21 -2.93
C ALA A 133 6.45 -0.78 -2.37
N ALA A 134 7.24 -0.61 -1.31
CA ALA A 134 7.60 0.68 -0.76
C ALA A 134 9.13 0.83 -0.77
N ALA A 135 9.63 2.00 -1.12
CA ALA A 135 11.06 2.30 -1.12
C ALA A 135 11.33 3.69 -0.54
N ARG A 136 12.42 3.81 0.22
CA ARG A 136 12.93 5.09 0.71
C ARG A 136 13.69 5.80 -0.42
N CYS A 137 13.28 7.03 -0.72
CA CYS A 137 13.90 7.85 -1.75
C CYS A 137 15.21 8.47 -1.26
N ARG A 138 16.27 8.35 -2.08
CA ARG A 138 17.63 8.80 -1.74
C ARG A 138 17.82 10.31 -1.83
N ASN A 139 16.99 11.01 -2.59
CA ASN A 139 17.15 12.43 -2.88
C ASN A 139 16.48 13.36 -1.87
N ASN A 140 15.45 12.89 -1.16
CA ASN A 140 14.63 13.75 -0.31
C ASN A 140 14.08 13.06 0.93
N ASP A 141 14.48 11.82 1.23
CA ASP A 141 14.01 11.14 2.42
C ASP A 141 12.46 11.07 2.43
N TRP A 142 11.86 10.81 1.27
CA TRP A 142 10.44 10.48 1.16
C TRP A 142 10.28 8.97 0.99
N THR A 143 9.09 8.47 1.25
CA THR A 143 8.72 7.08 0.93
C THR A 143 7.91 7.08 -0.36
N PHE A 144 8.35 6.32 -1.35
CA PHE A 144 7.61 6.02 -2.57
C PHE A 144 6.93 4.67 -2.43
N VAL A 145 5.67 4.56 -2.87
CA VAL A 145 4.88 3.33 -2.88
C VAL A 145 4.31 3.13 -4.27
N THR A 146 4.44 1.91 -4.80
CA THR A 146 3.71 1.46 -5.99
C THR A 146 2.91 0.20 -5.68
N CYS A 147 1.70 0.11 -6.23
CA CYS A 147 0.95 -1.12 -6.34
C CYS A 147 0.60 -1.36 -7.80
N ASN A 148 0.91 -2.56 -8.28
CA ASN A 148 0.60 -3.03 -9.61
C ASN A 148 -0.56 -4.04 -9.57
N TYR A 149 -1.41 -4.02 -10.59
CA TYR A 149 -2.69 -4.74 -10.64
C TYR A 149 -2.77 -5.63 -11.88
N TYR A 150 -3.22 -6.87 -11.70
CA TYR A 150 -3.38 -7.84 -12.77
C TYR A 150 -4.75 -8.57 -12.71
N PRO A 151 -5.49 -8.65 -13.82
CA PRO A 151 -5.37 -7.83 -15.03
C PRO A 151 -5.38 -6.31 -14.75
N PRO A 152 -4.81 -5.47 -15.65
CA PRO A 152 -4.85 -4.02 -15.52
C PRO A 152 -6.29 -3.51 -15.51
N GLY A 153 -6.51 -2.37 -14.84
CA GLY A 153 -7.79 -1.68 -14.85
C GLY A 153 -7.74 -0.35 -15.60
N ASN A 154 -8.71 0.51 -15.34
CA ASN A 154 -8.83 1.85 -15.91
C ASN A 154 -8.88 1.88 -17.45
N TYR A 155 -9.51 0.87 -18.06
CA TYR A 155 -9.79 0.89 -19.49
C TYR A 155 -10.74 2.03 -19.85
N ILE A 156 -10.38 2.79 -20.89
CA ILE A 156 -11.16 3.95 -21.34
C ILE A 156 -12.55 3.49 -21.78
N GLY A 157 -13.58 4.11 -21.18
CA GLY A 157 -14.98 3.82 -21.47
C GLY A 157 -15.57 2.67 -20.64
N GLU A 158 -14.76 1.93 -19.89
CA GLU A 158 -15.22 0.88 -19.00
C GLU A 158 -15.42 1.40 -17.57
N ARG A 159 -16.35 0.77 -16.83
CA ARG A 159 -16.63 1.10 -15.44
C ARG A 159 -15.82 0.20 -14.51
N PRO A 160 -15.37 0.71 -13.36
CA PRO A 160 -14.63 -0.09 -12.40
C PRO A 160 -15.49 -1.16 -11.71
N TYR A 161 -16.81 -0.98 -11.58
CA TYR A 161 -17.71 -1.97 -10.95
C TYR A 161 -19.20 -1.81 -11.24
#